data_AF-A0A958AKA1-F1
#
_entry.id   AF-A0A958AKA1-F1
#
_cell.length_a   1.000
_cell.length_b   1.000
_cell.length_c   1.000
_cell.angle_alpha   90.00
_cell.angle_beta   90.00
_cell.angle_gamma   90.00
#
_symmetry.space_group_name_H-M   'P 1'
#
loop_
_entity.id
_entity.type
_entity.pdbx_description
1 polymer ?
#
loop_
_entity_poly.entity_id
_entity_poly.type
_entity_poly.pdbx_seq_one_letter_code
_entity_poly.pdbx_strand_id
1 'polypeptide(L)'
;MITSKTDAVTCITDTRRAVQEREEAIHFLHNHALTADDIDLLGSVLGDDQPGVRWAAGSALAACGERAVPTLLRAVLAPSSNSLVRASVHHALHDNAQLAVRKRAEPLLKALSGPGADVAAMEEAQHWLLQLAVTA
;
A
#
# COMPACT_ATOMS: atom_id res chain seq x y z
N MET A 1 9.07 -21.06 -8.78
CA MET A 1 8.66 -21.44 -7.40
C MET A 1 9.39 -20.53 -6.44
N ILE A 2 8.65 -19.77 -5.63
CA ILE A 2 9.21 -18.88 -4.61
C ILE A 2 9.59 -19.72 -3.39
N THR A 3 10.87 -19.74 -3.02
CA THR A 3 11.41 -20.63 -1.97
C THR A 3 11.91 -19.91 -0.73
N SER A 4 12.07 -18.59 -0.79
CA SER A 4 12.53 -17.76 0.33
C SER A 4 11.99 -16.34 0.23
N LYS A 5 12.10 -15.56 1.32
CA LYS A 5 11.75 -14.14 1.31
C LYS A 5 12.63 -13.34 0.34
N THR A 6 13.92 -13.65 0.27
CA THR A 6 14.85 -12.99 -0.67
C THR A 6 14.43 -13.23 -2.12
N ASP A 7 14.03 -14.46 -2.45
CA ASP A 7 13.51 -14.80 -3.78
C ASP A 7 12.20 -14.04 -4.07
N ALA A 8 11.32 -13.94 -3.07
CA ALA A 8 10.06 -13.21 -3.20
C ALA A 8 10.29 -11.72 -3.49
N VAL A 9 11.14 -11.05 -2.70
CA VAL A 9 11.50 -9.63 -2.88
C VAL A 9 12.09 -9.39 -4.28
N THR A 10 13.00 -10.26 -4.71
CA THR A 10 13.61 -10.19 -6.05
C THR A 10 12.57 -10.38 -7.15
N CYS A 11 11.63 -11.31 -6.97
CA CYS A 11 10.56 -11.56 -7.93
C CYS A 11 9.62 -10.35 -8.05
N ILE A 12 9.19 -9.76 -6.94
CA ILE A 12 8.24 -8.63 -6.91
C ILE A 12 8.78 -7.43 -7.71
N THR A 13 10.07 -7.14 -7.57
CA THR A 13 10.71 -5.97 -8.17
C THR A 13 11.12 -6.16 -9.63
N ASP A 14 11.21 -7.39 -10.13
CA ASP A 14 11.54 -7.67 -11.54
C ASP A 14 10.28 -7.60 -12.41
N THR A 15 10.04 -6.46 -13.03
CA THR A 15 8.87 -6.22 -13.91
C THR A 15 8.86 -7.08 -15.18
N ARG A 16 9.94 -7.82 -15.48
CA ARG A 16 10.00 -8.78 -16.60
C ARG A 16 9.41 -10.14 -16.22
N ARG A 17 9.21 -10.40 -14.93
CA ARG A 17 8.59 -11.65 -14.44
C ARG A 17 7.11 -11.68 -14.80
N ALA A 18 6.57 -12.89 -14.94
CA ALA A 18 5.15 -13.03 -15.21
C ALA A 18 4.34 -12.47 -14.03
N VAL A 19 3.21 -11.83 -14.34
CA VAL A 19 2.30 -11.23 -13.35
C VAL A 19 1.98 -12.22 -12.22
N GLN A 20 1.68 -13.47 -12.60
CA GLN A 20 1.39 -14.56 -11.67
C GLN A 20 2.54 -14.85 -10.69
N GLU A 21 3.79 -14.86 -11.16
CA GLU A 21 4.96 -15.11 -10.28
C GLU A 21 5.15 -13.98 -9.26
N ARG A 22 4.85 -12.75 -9.67
CA ARG A 22 4.94 -11.56 -8.81
C ARG A 22 3.83 -11.56 -7.75
N GLU A 23 2.61 -11.90 -8.14
CA GLU A 23 1.50 -12.10 -7.20
C GLU A 23 1.78 -13.22 -6.19
N GLU A 24 2.28 -14.37 -6.65
CA GLU A 24 2.70 -15.48 -5.79
C GLU A 24 3.78 -15.04 -4.79
N ALA A 25 4.73 -14.22 -5.22
CA ALA A 25 5.75 -13.67 -4.33
C ALA A 25 5.17 -12.72 -3.27
N ILE A 26 4.18 -11.88 -3.61
CA ILE A 26 3.49 -11.03 -2.64
C ILE A 26 2.73 -11.89 -1.62
N HIS A 27 1.98 -12.90 -2.08
CA HIS A 27 1.28 -13.83 -1.19
C HIS A 27 2.26 -14.62 -0.31
N PHE A 28 3.42 -15.00 -0.84
CA PHE A 28 4.48 -15.62 -0.06
C PHE A 28 4.93 -14.70 1.09
N LEU A 29 5.25 -13.43 0.81
CA LEU A 29 5.65 -12.48 1.86
C LEU A 29 4.55 -12.29 2.91
N HIS A 30 3.30 -12.12 2.47
CA HIS A 30 2.15 -11.97 3.35
C HIS A 30 2.01 -13.14 4.34
N ASN A 31 2.18 -14.37 3.86
CA ASN A 31 2.08 -15.58 4.67
C ASN A 31 3.27 -15.82 5.62
N HIS A 32 4.37 -15.07 5.49
CA HIS A 32 5.59 -15.24 6.29
C HIS A 32 5.88 -14.04 7.22
N ALA A 33 4.83 -13.35 7.66
CA ALA A 33 4.87 -12.16 8.53
C ALA A 33 5.72 -11.02 7.94
N LEU A 34 5.04 -9.99 7.45
CA LEU A 34 5.67 -8.82 6.85
C LEU A 34 6.52 -8.04 7.87
N THR A 35 7.77 -7.80 7.50
CA THR A 35 8.69 -6.89 8.18
C THR A 35 8.40 -5.44 7.79
N ALA A 36 9.09 -4.46 8.40
CA ALA A 36 8.97 -3.06 7.97
C ALA A 36 9.45 -2.88 6.52
N ASP A 37 10.56 -3.51 6.15
CA ASP A 37 11.10 -3.46 4.78
C ASP A 37 10.13 -4.10 3.78
N ASP A 38 9.47 -5.21 4.15
CA ASP A 38 8.46 -5.82 3.29
C ASP A 38 7.25 -4.88 3.09
N ILE A 39 6.82 -4.18 4.14
CA ILE A 39 5.73 -3.19 4.06
C ILE A 39 6.12 -2.04 3.12
N ASP A 40 7.32 -1.48 3.28
CA ASP A 40 7.80 -0.38 2.43
C ASP A 40 7.99 -0.81 0.97
N LEU A 41 8.50 -2.03 0.74
CA LEU A 41 8.54 -2.64 -0.59
C LEU A 41 7.13 -2.72 -1.20
N LEU A 42 6.16 -3.27 -0.46
CA LEU A 42 4.79 -3.40 -0.93
C LEU A 42 4.15 -2.02 -1.20
N GLY A 43 4.50 -1.00 -0.42
CA GLY A 43 4.10 0.38 -0.67
C GLY A 43 4.59 0.91 -2.03
N SER A 44 5.82 0.57 -2.40
CA SER A 44 6.42 1.01 -3.68
C SER A 44 5.75 0.39 -4.92
N VAL A 45 5.09 -0.77 -4.79
CA VAL A 45 4.42 -1.47 -5.91
C VAL A 45 2.92 -1.17 -6.01
N LEU A 46 2.39 -0.25 -5.19
CA LEU A 46 0.98 0.20 -5.30
C LEU A 46 0.68 0.93 -6.62
N GLY A 47 1.72 1.45 -7.28
CA GLY A 47 1.64 2.08 -8.59
C GLY A 47 1.97 1.15 -9.76
N ASP A 48 2.07 -0.16 -9.53
CA ASP A 48 2.42 -1.12 -10.58
C ASP A 48 1.40 -1.14 -11.73
N ASP A 49 1.89 -1.21 -12.96
CA ASP A 49 1.07 -1.24 -14.17
C ASP A 49 0.16 -2.47 -14.21
N GLN A 50 0.57 -3.58 -13.58
CA GLN A 50 -0.16 -4.84 -13.59
C GLN A 50 -1.24 -4.87 -12.49
N PRO A 51 -2.55 -4.98 -12.85
CA PRO A 51 -3.65 -4.91 -11.89
C PRO A 51 -3.58 -5.91 -10.74
N GLY A 52 -3.23 -7.16 -11.04
CA GLY A 52 -3.16 -8.19 -10.01
C GLY A 52 -2.02 -7.97 -9.02
N VAL A 53 -0.88 -7.43 -9.47
CA VAL A 53 0.25 -7.09 -8.59
C VAL A 53 -0.11 -5.99 -7.60
N ARG A 54 -0.67 -4.86 -8.08
CA ARG A 54 -1.09 -3.77 -7.19
C ARG A 54 -2.24 -4.18 -6.26
N TRP A 55 -3.15 -5.04 -6.72
CA TRP A 55 -4.22 -5.58 -5.89
C TRP A 55 -3.66 -6.46 -4.76
N ALA A 56 -2.75 -7.40 -5.09
CA ALA A 56 -2.11 -8.26 -4.12
C ALA A 56 -1.33 -7.45 -3.07
N ALA A 57 -0.60 -6.42 -3.50
CA ALA A 57 0.13 -5.53 -2.59
C ALA A 57 -0.82 -4.76 -1.67
N GLY A 58 -1.88 -4.15 -2.21
CA GLY A 58 -2.88 -3.44 -1.44
C GLY A 58 -3.58 -4.33 -0.41
N SER A 59 -3.95 -5.56 -0.81
CA SER A 59 -4.55 -6.56 0.08
C SER A 59 -3.60 -6.98 1.22
N ALA A 60 -2.32 -7.22 0.90
CA ALA A 60 -1.31 -7.57 1.89
C ALA A 60 -1.10 -6.43 2.91
N LEU A 61 -1.06 -5.18 2.45
CA LEU A 61 -0.96 -3.99 3.31
C LEU A 61 -2.23 -3.76 4.13
N ALA A 62 -3.42 -3.99 3.57
CA ALA A 62 -4.68 -3.92 4.29
C ALA A 62 -4.68 -4.88 5.49
N ALA A 63 -4.20 -6.11 5.28
CA ALA A 63 -4.10 -7.12 6.32
C ALA A 63 -3.10 -6.76 7.44
N CYS A 64 -2.10 -5.91 7.17
CA CYS A 64 -1.17 -5.40 8.20
C CYS A 64 -1.82 -4.44 9.22
N GLY A 65 -3.02 -3.92 8.95
CA GLY A 65 -3.70 -3.02 9.87
C GLY A 65 -3.01 -1.66 9.99
N GLU A 66 -2.94 -1.14 11.20
CA GLU A 66 -2.31 0.15 11.52
C GLU A 66 -0.82 0.21 11.16
N ARG A 67 -0.11 -0.94 11.19
CA ARG A 67 1.33 -1.00 10.86
C ARG A 67 1.65 -0.52 9.44
N ALA A 68 0.72 -0.68 8.49
CA ALA A 68 0.91 -0.24 7.11
C ALA A 68 0.52 1.23 6.87
N VAL A 69 -0.18 1.87 7.82
CA VAL A 69 -0.71 3.23 7.64
C VAL A 69 0.38 4.23 7.28
N PRO A 70 1.53 4.34 7.99
CA PRO A 70 2.56 5.30 7.63
C PRO A 70 3.06 5.13 6.19
N THR A 71 3.22 3.89 5.72
CA THR A 71 3.66 3.59 4.35
C THR A 71 2.60 3.97 3.32
N LEU A 72 1.32 3.69 3.59
CA LEU A 72 0.21 4.09 2.72
C LEU A 72 0.11 5.62 2.59
N LEU A 73 0.27 6.35 3.70
CA LEU A 73 0.27 7.81 3.69
C LEU A 73 1.45 8.39 2.91
N ARG A 74 2.66 7.83 3.12
CA ARG A 74 3.84 8.22 2.36
C ARG A 74 3.70 7.94 0.86
N ALA A 75 3.04 6.85 0.47
CA ALA A 75 2.77 6.56 -0.93
C ALA A 75 1.90 7.64 -1.59
N VAL A 76 0.90 8.18 -0.88
CA VAL A 76 0.08 9.31 -1.37
C VAL A 76 0.90 10.59 -1.52
N LEU A 77 1.81 10.84 -0.57
CA LEU A 77 2.66 12.04 -0.52
C LEU A 77 3.88 11.98 -1.46
N ALA A 78 4.22 10.80 -2.00
CA ALA A 78 5.39 10.62 -2.82
C ALA A 78 5.26 11.38 -4.16
N PRO A 79 6.37 11.91 -4.73
CA PRO A 79 6.35 12.54 -6.05
C PRO A 79 5.87 11.61 -7.18
N SER A 80 6.00 10.30 -6.99
CA SER A 80 5.53 9.26 -7.92
C SER A 80 4.04 8.92 -7.76
N SER A 81 3.34 9.54 -6.81
CA SER A 81 1.91 9.33 -6.57
C SER A 81 1.09 9.70 -7.81
N ASN A 82 0.27 8.77 -8.26
CA ASN A 82 -0.59 8.92 -9.43
C ASN A 82 -1.97 8.30 -9.15
N SER A 83 -2.85 8.27 -10.15
CA SER A 83 -4.19 7.71 -10.00
C SER A 83 -4.19 6.22 -9.59
N LEU A 84 -3.21 5.43 -10.05
CA LEU A 84 -3.08 4.02 -9.68
C LEU A 84 -2.70 3.87 -8.20
N VAL A 85 -1.69 4.62 -7.75
CA VAL A 85 -1.29 4.63 -6.33
C VAL A 85 -2.46 5.04 -5.45
N ARG A 86 -3.18 6.11 -5.81
CA ARG A 86 -4.36 6.57 -5.04
C ARG A 86 -5.46 5.51 -4.97
N ALA A 87 -5.76 4.83 -6.07
CA ALA A 87 -6.75 3.76 -6.10
C ALA A 87 -6.33 2.57 -5.21
N SER A 88 -5.06 2.17 -5.28
CA SER A 88 -4.52 1.08 -4.44
C SER A 88 -4.50 1.43 -2.96
N VAL A 89 -4.13 2.67 -2.61
CA VAL A 89 -4.19 3.17 -1.22
C VAL A 89 -5.63 3.24 -0.73
N HIS A 90 -6.56 3.74 -1.56
CA HIS A 90 -7.98 3.75 -1.22
C HIS A 90 -8.48 2.35 -0.88
N HIS A 91 -8.18 1.36 -1.75
CA HIS A 91 -8.54 -0.03 -1.49
C HIS A 91 -7.92 -0.55 -0.18
N ALA A 92 -6.62 -0.36 0.04
CA ALA A 92 -5.94 -0.86 1.22
C ALA A 92 -6.46 -0.26 2.54
N LEU A 93 -6.82 1.03 2.54
CA LEU A 93 -7.40 1.71 3.70
C LEU A 93 -8.87 1.34 3.92
N HIS A 94 -9.64 1.17 2.85
CA HIS A 94 -11.04 0.75 2.91
C HIS A 94 -11.17 -0.66 3.50
N ASP A 95 -10.35 -1.60 3.02
CA ASP A 95 -10.37 -3.01 3.44
C ASP A 95 -9.44 -3.33 4.61
N ASN A 96 -8.84 -2.30 5.22
CA ASN A 96 -7.84 -2.47 6.28
C ASN A 96 -8.34 -3.40 7.40
N ALA A 97 -7.53 -4.32 7.89
CA ALA A 97 -7.95 -5.32 8.87
C ALA A 97 -8.54 -4.72 10.15
N GLN A 98 -8.17 -3.50 10.51
CA GLN A 98 -8.60 -2.85 11.74
C GLN A 98 -9.70 -1.81 11.48
N LEU A 99 -10.85 -2.00 12.13
CA LEU A 99 -11.98 -1.08 12.02
C LEU A 99 -11.64 0.36 12.43
N ALA A 100 -10.77 0.53 13.43
CA ALA A 100 -10.32 1.86 13.87
C ALA A 100 -9.58 2.62 12.75
N VAL A 101 -8.74 1.93 11.98
CA VAL A 101 -8.03 2.50 10.82
C VAL A 101 -9.03 2.89 9.74
N ARG A 102 -9.99 2.02 9.40
CA ARG A 102 -11.02 2.31 8.39
C ARG A 102 -11.81 3.58 8.74
N LYS A 103 -12.29 3.68 9.98
CA LYS A 103 -13.04 4.85 10.47
C LYS A 103 -12.20 6.13 10.38
N ARG A 104 -10.94 6.06 10.79
CA ARG A 104 -10.03 7.21 10.72
C ARG A 104 -9.69 7.59 9.28
N ALA A 105 -9.68 6.63 8.36
CA ALA A 105 -9.38 6.85 6.95
C ALA A 105 -10.51 7.53 6.17
N GLU A 106 -11.73 7.62 6.70
CA GLU A 106 -12.90 8.16 5.97
C GLU A 106 -12.65 9.51 5.27
N PRO A 107 -12.01 10.53 5.89
CA PRO A 107 -11.71 11.80 5.22
C PRO A 107 -10.75 11.61 4.04
N LEU A 108 -9.69 10.81 4.23
CA LEU A 108 -8.71 10.53 3.20
C LEU A 108 -9.32 9.70 2.05
N LEU A 109 -10.16 8.71 2.34
CA LEU A 109 -10.87 7.91 1.31
C LEU A 109 -11.71 8.81 0.40
N LYS A 110 -12.41 9.79 0.99
CA LYS A 110 -13.16 10.79 0.24
C LYS A 110 -12.23 11.67 -0.62
N ALA A 111 -11.10 12.10 -0.06
CA ALA A 111 -10.13 12.94 -0.76
C ALA A 111 -9.36 12.22 -1.87
N LEU A 112 -9.17 10.90 -1.78
CA LEU A 112 -8.55 10.07 -2.82
C LEU A 112 -9.41 9.95 -4.10
N SER A 113 -10.66 10.41 -4.05
CA SER A 113 -11.63 10.30 -5.14
C SER A 113 -11.96 11.66 -5.76
N GLY A 114 -12.05 11.73 -7.10
CA GLY A 114 -12.56 12.89 -7.82
C GLY A 114 -11.50 13.77 -8.54
N PRO A 115 -11.94 14.86 -9.19
CA PRO A 115 -11.11 15.65 -10.11
C PRO A 115 -10.04 16.54 -9.45
N GLY A 116 -9.96 16.59 -8.12
CA GLY A 116 -8.90 17.28 -7.35
C GLY A 116 -8.24 16.37 -6.30
N ALA A 117 -8.28 15.06 -6.54
CA ALA A 117 -7.83 14.06 -5.59
C ALA A 117 -6.31 14.04 -5.36
N ASP A 118 -5.53 14.72 -6.20
CA ASP A 118 -4.10 14.90 -5.99
C ASP A 118 -3.83 15.78 -4.76
N VAL A 119 -4.27 17.04 -4.80
CA VAL A 119 -3.99 18.01 -3.73
C VAL A 119 -4.74 17.64 -2.45
N ALA A 120 -6.03 17.33 -2.56
CA ALA A 120 -6.86 17.03 -1.39
C ALA A 120 -6.36 15.79 -0.63
N ALA A 121 -5.96 14.72 -1.35
CA ALA A 121 -5.45 13.52 -0.68
C ALA A 121 -4.09 13.76 -0.03
N MET A 122 -3.23 14.60 -0.62
CA MET A 122 -1.95 14.97 -0.01
C MET A 122 -2.15 15.73 1.30
N GLU A 123 -3.07 16.69 1.34
CA GLU A 123 -3.38 17.45 2.57
C GLU A 123 -3.88 16.54 3.69
N GLU A 124 -4.86 15.67 3.39
CA GLU A 124 -5.40 14.72 4.37
C GLU A 124 -4.36 13.68 4.82
N ALA A 125 -3.54 13.18 3.89
CA ALA A 125 -2.48 12.23 4.21
C ALA A 125 -1.40 12.86 5.10
N GLN A 126 -1.00 14.11 4.82
CA GLN A 126 -0.04 14.86 5.63
C GLN A 126 -0.61 15.13 7.03
N HIS A 127 -1.89 15.52 7.12
CA HIS A 127 -2.55 15.77 8.40
C HIS A 127 -2.55 14.51 9.28
N TRP A 128 -2.97 13.36 8.72
CA TRP A 128 -2.96 12.11 9.45
C TRP A 128 -1.54 11.69 9.86
N LEU A 129 -0.56 11.81 8.96
CA LEU A 129 0.82 11.44 9.27
C LEU A 129 1.39 12.26 10.44
N LEU A 130 1.09 13.55 10.50
CA LEU A 130 1.50 14.42 11.63
C LEU A 130 0.86 13.98 12.95
N GLN A 131 -0.42 13.61 12.94
CA GLN A 131 -1.08 13.13 14.15
C GLN A 131 -0.46 11.83 14.69
N LEU A 132 0.00 10.93 13.81
CA LEU A 132 0.68 9.69 14.24
C LEU A 132 2.00 9.98 14.95
N ALA A 133 2.75 10.99 14.49
CA ALA A 133 4.03 11.38 15.08
C ALA A 133 3.90 12.03 16.46
N VAL A 134 2.75 12.64 16.77
CA VAL A 134 2.48 13.24 18.09
C VAL A 134 2.08 12.19 19.13
N THR A 135 1.62 11.02 18.69
CA THR A 135 1.11 9.94 19.55
C THR A 135 2.09 8.78 19.76
N ALA A 136 3.25 8.80 19.11
CA ALA A 136 4.30 7.77 19.17
C ALA A 136 5.42 8.18 20.14
#